data_AF-A0AAX6NDM1-F1
#
_entry.id   AF-A0AAX6NDM1-F1
#
_cell.length_a   1.000
_cell.length_b   1.000
_cell.length_c   1.000
_cell.angle_alpha   90.00
_cell.angle_beta   90.00
_cell.angle_gamma   90.00
#
_symmetry.space_group_name_H-M   'P 1'
#
loop_
_entity.id
_entity.type
_entity.pdbx_description
1 polymer ?
#
loop_
_entity_poly.entity_id
_entity_poly.type
_entity_poly.pdbx_seq_one_letter_code
_entity_poly.pdbx_strand_id
1 'polypeptide(L)'
;MELLKQQEKETVLCFKTEVTKSKKPQKRVNKKPADSTTSAKRKVNLQLKKRDPFYNQFIIFDSSKSLSIEENNKLKKLLGRELQMWEGDFRRLIYKFPNGSGISVVMSIYTAGYWEVTDMNFSTKPIKNSLPKKKRLRKKLMAKYNSDPVTTSNINRYLLFSDVEEHMAKVYAYHK
;
A
#
# COMPACT_ATOMS: atom_id res chain seq x y z
N MET A 1 16.77 73.49 -2.99
CA MET A 1 15.52 74.17 -2.65
C MET A 1 14.70 74.25 -3.91
N GLU A 2 13.42 73.89 -3.81
CA GLU A 2 12.34 74.13 -4.78
C GLU A 2 12.31 73.23 -6.03
N LEU A 3 11.48 72.19 -6.05
CA LEU A 3 10.02 72.22 -6.26
C LEU A 3 9.63 72.54 -7.71
N LEU A 4 9.11 71.50 -8.37
CA LEU A 4 7.79 71.55 -9.02
C LEU A 4 7.60 72.65 -10.08
N LYS A 5 8.02 72.39 -11.32
CA LYS A 5 7.39 73.00 -12.50
C LYS A 5 7.35 72.02 -13.66
N GLN A 6 6.19 72.00 -14.33
CA GLN A 6 5.74 71.17 -15.46
C GLN A 6 5.18 69.81 -15.03
N GLN A 7 3.91 69.55 -14.70
CA GLN A 7 2.61 70.12 -15.04
C GLN A 7 2.36 70.45 -16.52
N GLU A 8 1.31 69.81 -17.05
CA GLU A 8 0.57 70.15 -18.27
C GLU A 8 1.13 69.65 -19.60
N LYS A 9 0.86 68.36 -19.87
CA LYS A 9 0.08 68.04 -21.09
C LYS A 9 -1.09 67.16 -20.73
N GLU A 10 -2.23 67.83 -20.64
CA GLU A 10 -3.57 67.27 -20.68
C GLU A 10 -3.74 66.40 -21.93
N THR A 11 -4.35 65.23 -21.78
CA THR A 11 -5.50 64.85 -22.59
C THR A 11 -6.36 63.89 -21.78
N VAL A 12 -7.35 64.51 -21.14
CA VAL A 12 -8.73 64.06 -20.95
C VAL A 12 -9.08 62.79 -21.75
N LEU A 13 -9.50 61.73 -21.04
CA LEU A 13 -10.63 60.90 -21.45
C LEU A 13 -11.20 60.13 -20.25
N CYS A 14 -12.08 60.87 -19.57
CA CYS A 14 -13.33 60.48 -18.94
C CYS A 14 -13.58 59.01 -18.53
N PHE A 15 -13.82 58.87 -17.23
CA PHE A 15 -14.43 57.74 -16.56
C PHE A 15 -15.80 57.37 -17.16
N LYS A 16 -16.00 56.07 -17.44
CA LYS A 16 -17.30 55.43 -17.33
C LYS A 16 -17.24 54.43 -16.19
N THR A 17 -17.74 54.86 -15.03
CA THR A 17 -18.18 54.00 -13.95
C THR A 17 -19.38 53.19 -14.42
N GLU A 18 -19.21 51.87 -14.54
CA GLU A 18 -20.36 50.97 -14.57
C GLU A 18 -20.65 50.45 -13.16
N VAL A 19 -21.93 50.58 -12.83
CA VAL A 19 -22.57 50.33 -11.56
C VAL A 19 -22.49 48.84 -11.18
N THR A 20 -22.26 48.64 -9.90
CA THR A 20 -22.24 47.40 -9.14
C THR A 20 -23.36 46.42 -9.52
N LYS A 21 -22.98 45.27 -10.08
CA LYS A 21 -23.75 44.02 -9.86
C LYS A 21 -23.05 43.24 -8.76
N SER A 22 -23.56 43.41 -7.54
CA SER A 22 -23.23 42.55 -6.41
C SER A 22 -23.48 41.09 -6.83
N LYS A 23 -22.42 40.32 -7.01
CA LYS A 23 -22.53 38.86 -7.08
C LYS A 23 -23.12 38.44 -5.73
N LYS A 24 -24.34 37.89 -5.76
CA LYS A 24 -24.94 37.19 -4.61
C LYS A 24 -23.85 36.28 -4.00
N PRO A 25 -23.68 36.27 -2.67
CA PRO A 25 -22.71 35.38 -2.05
C PRO A 25 -23.06 33.96 -2.49
N GLN A 26 -22.17 33.33 -3.25
CA GLN A 26 -22.30 31.92 -3.55
C GLN A 26 -22.33 31.23 -2.20
N LYS A 27 -23.47 30.60 -1.88
CA LYS A 27 -23.58 29.65 -0.78
C LYS A 27 -22.34 28.77 -0.88
N ARG A 28 -21.46 28.82 0.12
CA ARG A 28 -20.41 27.82 0.28
C ARG A 28 -21.15 26.50 0.35
N VAL A 29 -21.23 25.80 -0.78
CA VAL A 29 -21.59 24.39 -0.77
C VAL A 29 -20.48 23.79 0.07
N ASN A 30 -20.82 23.36 1.29
CA ASN A 30 -20.01 22.43 2.05
C ASN A 30 -19.86 21.22 1.15
N LYS A 31 -18.83 21.23 0.29
CA LYS A 31 -18.36 20.04 -0.38
C LYS A 31 -17.97 19.15 0.78
N LYS A 32 -18.80 18.12 1.04
CA LYS A 32 -18.41 17.01 1.89
C LYS A 32 -16.98 16.62 1.48
N PRO A 33 -16.05 16.44 2.43
CA PRO A 33 -14.69 16.07 2.08
C PRO A 33 -14.79 14.89 1.12
N ALA A 34 -14.26 15.05 -0.09
CA ALA A 34 -14.19 13.93 -1.02
C ALA A 34 -13.43 12.82 -0.28
N ASP A 35 -14.05 11.63 -0.17
CA ASP A 35 -13.48 10.51 0.57
C ASP A 35 -12.03 10.28 0.13
N SER A 36 -11.10 10.73 0.97
CA SER A 36 -9.65 10.65 0.74
C SER A 36 -9.21 9.20 0.48
N THR A 37 -9.98 8.27 1.03
CA THR A 37 -9.86 6.82 0.86
C THR A 37 -10.17 6.35 -0.57
N THR A 38 -11.21 6.88 -1.21
CA THR A 38 -11.59 6.52 -2.59
C THR A 38 -10.53 7.01 -3.59
N SER A 39 -9.97 8.20 -3.33
CA SER A 39 -8.83 8.72 -4.10
C SER A 39 -7.59 7.86 -3.93
N ALA A 40 -7.26 7.44 -2.71
CA ALA A 40 -6.13 6.56 -2.41
C ALA A 40 -6.25 5.19 -3.10
N LYS A 41 -7.42 4.54 -3.03
CA LYS A 41 -7.70 3.27 -3.72
C LYS A 41 -7.46 3.36 -5.23
N ARG A 42 -7.90 4.46 -5.86
CA ARG A 42 -7.66 4.68 -7.31
C ARG A 42 -6.18 4.83 -7.62
N LYS A 43 -5.42 5.58 -6.81
CA LYS A 43 -3.97 5.74 -6.97
C LYS A 43 -3.24 4.41 -6.84
N VAL A 44 -3.59 3.60 -5.84
CA VAL A 44 -3.08 2.23 -5.65
C VAL A 44 -3.28 1.40 -6.90
N ASN A 45 -4.51 1.34 -7.41
CA ASN A 45 -4.83 0.55 -8.60
C ASN A 45 -4.07 1.03 -9.85
N LEU A 46 -3.82 2.32 -10.00
CA LEU A 46 -3.02 2.86 -11.10
C LEU A 46 -1.54 2.47 -11.01
N GLN A 47 -0.95 2.49 -9.82
CA GLN A 47 0.43 2.05 -9.63
C GLN A 47 0.57 0.55 -9.88
N LEU A 48 -0.36 -0.26 -9.36
CA LEU A 48 -0.34 -1.72 -9.55
C LEU A 48 -0.53 -2.15 -11.01
N LYS A 49 -1.19 -1.35 -11.85
CA LYS A 49 -1.28 -1.60 -13.29
C LYS A 49 0.07 -1.48 -14.01
N LYS A 50 1.00 -0.72 -13.44
CA LYS A 50 2.34 -0.50 -13.98
C LYS A 50 3.38 -1.48 -13.42
N ARG A 51 2.98 -2.40 -12.54
CA ARG A 51 3.89 -3.35 -11.92
C ARG A 51 4.48 -4.31 -12.95
N ASP A 52 5.70 -4.75 -12.69
CA ASP A 52 6.36 -5.78 -13.47
C ASP A 52 5.59 -7.12 -13.37
N PRO A 53 5.14 -7.69 -14.50
CA PRO A 53 4.47 -8.98 -14.54
C PRO A 53 5.30 -10.13 -13.95
N PHE A 54 6.63 -10.04 -13.99
CA PHE A 54 7.54 -11.08 -13.50
C PHE A 54 7.24 -11.48 -12.05
N TYR A 55 6.98 -10.51 -11.16
CA TYR A 55 6.75 -10.80 -9.74
C TYR A 55 5.39 -11.44 -9.46
N ASN A 56 4.45 -11.40 -10.41
CA ASN A 56 3.10 -11.94 -10.20
C ASN A 56 3.08 -13.45 -9.99
N GLN A 57 4.08 -14.17 -10.51
CA GLN A 57 4.21 -15.61 -10.33
C GLN A 57 4.53 -16.02 -8.88
N PHE A 58 5.05 -15.07 -8.08
CA PHE A 58 5.44 -15.32 -6.69
C PHE A 58 4.36 -14.90 -5.68
N ILE A 59 3.22 -14.37 -6.14
CA ILE A 59 2.14 -13.92 -5.26
C ILE A 59 1.45 -15.15 -4.65
N ILE A 60 1.49 -15.25 -3.33
CA ILE A 60 0.76 -16.28 -2.56
C ILE A 60 -0.50 -15.72 -1.89
N PHE A 61 -0.60 -14.41 -1.74
CA PHE A 61 -1.78 -13.75 -1.22
C PHE A 61 -2.00 -12.41 -1.92
N ASP A 62 -3.24 -12.17 -2.30
CA ASP A 62 -3.70 -10.90 -2.86
C ASP A 62 -5.06 -10.55 -2.27
N SER A 63 -5.11 -9.49 -1.46
CA SER A 63 -6.33 -9.09 -0.75
C SER A 63 -7.48 -8.64 -1.67
N SER A 64 -7.24 -8.42 -2.96
CA SER A 64 -8.31 -8.10 -3.92
C SER A 64 -9.09 -9.31 -4.40
N LYS A 65 -8.53 -10.50 -4.25
CA LYS A 65 -9.16 -11.76 -4.63
C LYS A 65 -9.77 -12.38 -3.39
N SER A 66 -11.01 -12.84 -3.49
CA SER A 66 -11.62 -13.66 -2.44
C SER A 66 -10.86 -14.98 -2.35
N LEU A 67 -10.38 -15.34 -1.16
CA LEU A 67 -9.81 -16.66 -0.92
C LEU A 67 -10.92 -17.67 -0.62
N SER A 68 -10.82 -18.83 -1.23
CA SER A 68 -11.55 -20.01 -0.77
C SER A 68 -11.05 -20.46 0.61
N ILE A 69 -11.87 -21.26 1.30
CA ILE A 69 -11.49 -21.87 2.59
C ILE A 69 -10.22 -22.72 2.45
N GLU A 70 -10.07 -23.42 1.33
CA GLU A 70 -8.89 -24.24 1.05
C GLU A 70 -7.62 -23.41 0.86
N GLU A 71 -7.70 -22.32 0.10
CA GLU A 71 -6.57 -21.40 -0.09
C GLU A 71 -6.18 -20.71 1.20
N ASN A 72 -7.15 -20.29 2.01
CA ASN A 72 -6.89 -19.71 3.32
C ASN A 72 -6.17 -20.71 4.25
N ASN A 73 -6.59 -21.98 4.24
CA ASN A 73 -5.92 -23.04 4.99
C ASN A 73 -4.48 -23.30 4.48
N LYS A 74 -4.24 -23.24 3.17
CA LYS A 74 -2.89 -23.33 2.58
C LYS A 74 -2.03 -22.14 3.02
N LEU A 75 -2.58 -20.93 2.98
CA LEU A 75 -1.89 -19.71 3.39
C LEU A 75 -1.52 -19.75 4.88
N LYS A 76 -2.44 -20.19 5.75
CA LYS A 76 -2.19 -20.38 7.18
C LYS A 76 -1.06 -21.37 7.45
N LYS A 77 -0.99 -22.45 6.67
CA LYS A 77 0.12 -23.43 6.75
C LYS A 77 1.46 -22.82 6.31
N LEU A 78 1.46 -22.00 5.26
CA LEU A 78 2.67 -21.34 4.75
C LEU A 78 3.20 -20.26 5.69
N LEU A 79 2.30 -19.48 6.28
CA LEU A 79 2.63 -18.35 7.15
C LEU A 79 2.85 -18.78 8.62
N GLY A 80 2.37 -19.96 9.01
CA GLY A 80 2.35 -20.43 10.40
C GLY A 80 1.37 -19.68 11.30
N ARG A 81 0.66 -18.68 10.75
CA ARG A 81 -0.31 -17.83 11.45
C ARG A 81 -1.42 -17.40 10.51
N GLU A 82 -2.51 -16.95 11.11
CA GLU A 82 -3.60 -16.33 10.37
C GLU A 82 -3.21 -14.94 9.90
N LEU A 83 -3.61 -14.60 8.68
CA LEU A 83 -3.33 -13.28 8.14
C LEU A 83 -4.32 -12.28 8.72
N GLN A 84 -3.84 -11.41 9.61
CA GLN A 84 -4.64 -10.29 10.09
C GLN A 84 -4.74 -9.22 8.99
N MET A 85 -5.93 -9.09 8.41
CA MET A 85 -6.32 -7.95 7.59
C MET A 85 -6.99 -6.90 8.45
N TRP A 86 -6.53 -5.66 8.34
CA TRP A 86 -7.13 -4.55 9.07
C TRP A 86 -8.22 -3.89 8.23
N GLU A 87 -9.26 -3.40 8.90
CA GLU A 87 -10.25 -2.56 8.26
C GLU A 87 -9.57 -1.26 7.79
N GLY A 88 -9.59 -1.02 6.47
CA GLY A 88 -8.88 0.10 5.83
C GLY A 88 -7.64 -0.31 5.02
N ASP A 89 -7.29 -1.59 4.97
CA ASP A 89 -6.31 -2.11 4.00
C ASP A 89 -6.87 -1.92 2.57
N PHE A 90 -6.21 -1.08 1.77
CA PHE A 90 -6.60 -0.87 0.37
C PHE A 90 -6.10 -2.01 -0.50
N ARG A 91 -4.86 -2.44 -0.26
CA ARG A 91 -4.25 -3.60 -0.89
C ARG A 91 -3.20 -4.21 0.02
N ARG A 92 -3.20 -5.54 0.10
CA ARG A 92 -2.12 -6.35 0.67
C ARG A 92 -1.73 -7.43 -0.32
N LEU A 93 -0.44 -7.54 -0.58
CA LEU A 93 0.17 -8.54 -1.44
C LEU A 93 1.27 -9.25 -0.66
N ILE A 94 1.33 -10.58 -0.73
CA ILE A 94 2.42 -11.34 -0.13
C ILE A 94 3.09 -12.15 -1.22
N TYR A 95 4.39 -11.94 -1.33
CA TYR A 95 5.26 -12.58 -2.29
C TYR A 95 6.11 -13.61 -1.55
N LYS A 96 6.21 -14.81 -2.13
CA LYS A 96 7.14 -15.86 -1.67
C LYS A 96 8.05 -16.23 -2.82
N PHE A 97 9.33 -15.93 -2.65
CA PHE A 97 10.36 -16.22 -3.63
C PHE A 97 10.89 -17.65 -3.49
N PRO A 98 11.45 -18.24 -4.57
CA PRO A 98 12.05 -19.58 -4.55
C PRO A 98 13.22 -19.73 -3.58
N ASN A 99 13.92 -18.64 -3.25
CA ASN A 99 15.06 -18.64 -2.33
C ASN A 99 14.67 -18.80 -0.84
N GLY A 100 13.38 -18.93 -0.53
CA GLY A 100 12.88 -19.04 0.84
C GLY A 100 12.61 -17.69 1.51
N SER A 101 12.95 -16.57 0.87
CA SER A 101 12.57 -15.24 1.30
C SER A 101 11.28 -14.78 0.61
N GLY A 102 10.78 -13.63 1.01
CA GLY A 102 9.68 -12.96 0.37
C GLY A 102 9.35 -11.68 1.10
N ILE A 103 8.28 -11.03 0.67
CA ILE A 103 7.88 -9.75 1.25
C ILE A 103 6.36 -9.64 1.35
N SER A 104 5.89 -8.95 2.39
CA SER A 104 4.52 -8.48 2.51
C SER A 104 4.48 -7.00 2.16
N VAL A 105 3.65 -6.64 1.19
CA VAL A 105 3.45 -5.27 0.72
C VAL A 105 2.04 -4.85 1.06
N VAL A 106 1.89 -3.77 1.81
CA VAL A 106 0.60 -3.24 2.26
C VAL A 106 0.50 -1.76 1.92
N MET A 107 -0.65 -1.34 1.44
CA MET A 107 -1.05 0.06 1.44
C MET A 107 -2.44 0.17 2.03
N SER A 108 -2.58 0.98 3.07
CA SER A 108 -3.79 1.15 3.87
C SER A 108 -4.00 2.61 4.23
N ILE A 109 -5.14 2.93 4.84
CA ILE A 109 -5.41 4.26 5.40
C ILE A 109 -4.30 4.67 6.40
N TYR A 110 -3.77 3.70 7.15
CA TYR A 110 -2.76 3.91 8.19
C TYR A 110 -1.35 4.16 7.65
N THR A 111 -1.09 3.74 6.41
CA THR A 111 0.22 3.93 5.76
C THR A 111 0.47 5.36 5.25
N ALA A 112 -0.46 6.29 5.45
CA ALA A 112 -0.35 7.69 5.05
C ALA A 112 0.04 7.93 3.57
N GLY A 113 -0.29 7.00 2.68
CA GLY A 113 0.03 7.10 1.25
C GLY A 113 1.32 6.41 0.82
N TYR A 114 2.02 5.73 1.73
CA TYR A 114 3.20 4.91 1.43
C TYR A 114 2.84 3.43 1.29
N TRP A 115 3.66 2.70 0.56
CA TRP A 115 3.71 1.24 0.59
C TRP A 115 4.57 0.80 1.77
N GLU A 116 3.96 0.09 2.72
CA GLU A 116 4.68 -0.60 3.78
C GLU A 116 5.12 -1.98 3.30
N VAL A 117 6.42 -2.23 3.38
CA VAL A 117 7.05 -3.47 2.96
C VAL A 117 7.70 -4.12 4.17
N THR A 118 7.40 -5.38 4.39
CA THR A 118 7.99 -6.19 5.46
C THR A 118 8.64 -7.41 4.85
N ASP A 119 9.93 -7.62 5.11
CA ASP A 119 10.57 -8.84 4.61
C ASP A 119 10.15 -10.02 5.45
N MET A 120 10.04 -11.17 4.78
CA MET A 120 9.53 -12.41 5.32
C MET A 120 10.52 -13.51 4.97
N ASN A 121 10.98 -14.24 5.98
CA ASN A 121 11.76 -15.45 5.78
C ASN A 121 10.89 -16.67 6.04
N PHE A 122 10.65 -17.44 4.98
CA PHE A 122 9.88 -18.67 5.05
C PHE A 122 10.80 -19.81 5.47
N SER A 123 10.32 -20.66 6.36
CA SER A 123 11.01 -21.90 6.69
C SER A 123 11.17 -22.75 5.44
N THR A 124 12.41 -23.10 5.10
CA THR A 124 12.73 -24.03 4.00
C THR A 124 12.41 -25.48 4.35
N LYS A 125 12.07 -25.76 5.61
CA LYS A 125 11.70 -27.11 6.05
C LYS A 125 10.36 -27.49 5.40
N PRO A 126 10.29 -28.65 4.72
CA PRO A 126 9.03 -29.11 4.14
C PRO A 126 8.01 -29.33 5.26
N ILE A 127 6.82 -28.77 5.08
CA ILE A 127 5.68 -29.05 5.95
C ILE A 127 5.36 -30.54 5.79
N LYS A 128 5.58 -31.35 6.82
CA LYS A 128 5.19 -32.77 6.79
C LYS A 128 3.68 -32.85 6.63
N ASN A 129 3.23 -33.35 5.49
CA ASN A 129 1.82 -33.48 5.14
C ASN A 129 1.07 -34.51 6.00
N SER A 130 1.79 -35.46 6.62
CA SER A 130 1.19 -36.51 7.43
C SER A 130 1.27 -36.18 8.93
N LEU A 131 0.12 -36.14 9.58
CA LEU A 131 0.06 -36.11 11.04
C LEU A 131 0.37 -37.50 11.61
N PRO A 132 1.17 -37.60 12.70
CA PRO A 132 1.36 -38.86 13.39
C PRO A 132 0.02 -39.44 13.87
N LYS A 133 -0.18 -40.75 13.70
CA LYS A 133 -1.39 -41.46 14.18
C LYS A 133 -1.56 -41.34 15.70
N LYS A 134 -0.46 -41.30 16.47
CA LYS A 134 -0.49 -41.18 17.94
C LYS A 134 -0.83 -39.75 18.40
N LYS A 135 -1.90 -39.59 19.18
CA LYS A 135 -2.40 -38.29 19.72
C LYS A 135 -1.31 -37.43 20.39
N ARG A 136 -0.45 -38.01 21.23
CA ARG A 136 0.65 -37.29 21.91
C ARG A 136 1.66 -36.71 20.91
N LEU A 137 2.06 -37.50 19.91
CA LEU A 137 2.99 -37.06 18.87
C LEU A 137 2.35 -36.02 17.95
N ARG A 138 1.06 -36.17 17.63
CA ARG A 138 0.29 -35.17 16.89
C ARG A 138 0.25 -33.82 17.62
N LYS A 139 -0.03 -33.82 18.93
CA LYS A 139 -0.05 -32.60 19.76
C LYS A 139 1.34 -31.96 19.84
N LYS A 140 2.40 -32.76 20.04
CA LYS A 140 3.80 -32.27 20.07
C LYS A 140 4.22 -31.66 18.73
N LEU A 141 3.84 -32.29 17.62
CA LEU A 141 4.15 -31.83 16.26
C LEU A 141 3.37 -30.55 15.91
N MET A 142 2.08 -30.47 16.27
CA MET A 142 1.26 -29.26 16.11
C MET A 142 1.81 -28.10 16.95
N ALA A 143 2.25 -28.35 18.19
CA ALA A 143 2.91 -27.33 18.99
C ALA A 143 4.21 -26.82 18.34
N LYS A 144 4.95 -27.69 17.64
CA LYS A 144 6.17 -27.33 16.89
C LYS A 144 5.87 -26.53 15.61
N TYR A 145 4.80 -26.85 14.89
CA TYR A 145 4.40 -26.07 13.72
C TYR A 145 3.90 -24.68 14.08
N ASN A 146 3.23 -24.56 15.22
CA ASN A 146 2.82 -23.27 15.76
C ASN A 146 4.00 -22.45 16.31
N SER A 147 5.21 -23.02 16.41
CA SER A 147 6.39 -22.37 17.00
C SER A 147 7.47 -21.93 16.00
N ASP A 148 7.41 -22.33 14.73
CA ASP A 148 8.31 -21.83 13.68
C ASP A 148 7.55 -20.83 12.79
N PRO A 149 7.18 -19.62 13.30
CA PRO A 149 6.51 -18.61 12.50
C PRO A 149 7.44 -18.09 11.41
N VAL A 150 6.87 -17.57 10.33
CA VAL A 150 7.60 -16.70 9.41
C VAL A 150 8.22 -15.57 10.21
N THR A 151 9.55 -15.46 10.15
CA THR A 151 10.26 -14.33 10.76
C THR A 151 10.11 -13.13 9.85
N THR A 152 9.69 -12.02 10.44
CA THR A 152 9.54 -10.73 9.76
C THR A 152 10.62 -9.77 10.21
N SER A 153 11.22 -9.04 9.27
CA SER A 153 12.23 -8.00 9.56
C SER A 153 11.59 -6.61 9.67
N ASN A 154 12.43 -5.57 9.67
CA ASN A 154 12.01 -4.16 9.73
C ASN A 154 10.99 -3.79 8.65
N ILE A 155 10.08 -2.89 9.01
CA ILE A 155 9.08 -2.33 8.09
C ILE A 155 9.71 -1.17 7.33
N ASN A 156 9.82 -1.31 6.01
CA ASN A 156 10.26 -0.26 5.10
C ASN A 156 9.05 0.47 4.51
N ARG A 157 9.21 1.74 4.16
CA ARG A 157 8.15 2.58 3.58
C ARG A 157 8.61 3.19 2.27
N TYR A 158 7.80 3.01 1.22
CA TYR A 158 8.09 3.49 -0.13
C TYR A 158 6.97 4.34 -0.68
N LEU A 159 7.29 5.41 -1.41
CA LEU A 159 6.26 6.28 -1.98
C LEU A 159 5.67 5.69 -3.26
N LEU A 160 6.52 5.02 -4.05
CA LEU A 160 6.16 4.44 -5.34
C LEU A 160 6.31 2.92 -5.30
N PHE A 161 5.44 2.23 -6.04
CA PHE A 161 5.55 0.77 -6.19
C PHE A 161 6.82 0.34 -6.93
N SER A 162 7.42 1.19 -7.78
CA SER A 162 8.70 0.91 -8.42
C SER A 162 9.82 0.69 -7.41
N ASP A 163 9.83 1.45 -6.31
CA ASP A 163 10.86 1.35 -5.27
C ASP A 163 10.66 0.04 -4.47
N VAL A 164 9.39 -0.39 -4.34
CA VAL A 164 9.05 -1.71 -3.80
C VAL A 164 9.61 -2.82 -4.70
N GLU A 165 9.53 -2.68 -6.02
CA GLU A 165 10.09 -3.66 -6.97
C GLU A 165 11.61 -3.70 -6.94
N GLU A 166 12.27 -2.55 -6.76
CA GLU A 166 13.72 -2.52 -6.54
C GLU A 166 14.09 -3.26 -5.24
N HIS A 167 13.30 -3.07 -4.19
CA HIS A 167 13.46 -3.81 -2.93
C HIS A 167 13.21 -5.32 -3.12
N MET A 168 12.18 -5.70 -3.86
CA MET A 168 11.92 -7.11 -4.22
C MET A 168 13.11 -7.72 -4.96
N ALA A 169 13.67 -7.00 -5.93
CA ALA A 169 14.82 -7.46 -6.71
C ALA A 169 16.02 -7.72 -5.80
N LYS A 170 16.29 -6.81 -4.84
CA LYS A 170 17.34 -6.99 -3.84
C LYS A 170 17.08 -8.23 -2.99
N VAL A 171 15.90 -8.39 -2.40
CA VAL A 171 15.55 -9.56 -1.58
C VAL A 171 15.62 -10.87 -2.37
N TYR A 172 15.21 -10.85 -3.64
CA TYR A 172 15.29 -12.00 -4.52
C TYR A 172 16.76 -12.38 -4.82
N ALA A 173 17.63 -11.38 -5.03
CA ALA A 173 19.04 -11.59 -5.32
C ALA A 173 19.90 -11.94 -4.08
N TYR A 174 19.53 -11.46 -2.88
CA TYR A 174 20.35 -11.47 -1.66
C TYR A 174 20.46 -12.83 -0.92
N HIS A 175 20.26 -13.95 -1.60
CA HIS A 175 20.40 -15.29 -0.97
C HIS A 175 21.14 -16.30 -1.87
N LYS A 176 22.16 -15.83 -2.58
CA LYS A 176 23.22 -16.69 -3.15
C LYS A 176 24.38 -16.83 -2.17
#